data_AF-A0A967W1T5-F1
#
_entry.id   AF-A0A967W1T5-F1
#
_cell.length_a   1.000
_cell.length_b   1.000
_cell.length_c   1.000
_cell.angle_alpha   90.00
_cell.angle_beta   90.00
_cell.angle_gamma   90.00
#
_symmetry.space_group_name_H-M   'P 1'
#
loop_
_entity.id
_entity.type
_entity.pdbx_description
1 polymer ?
#
loop_
_entity_poly.entity_id
_entity_poly.type
_entity_poly.pdbx_seq_one_letter_code
_entity_poly.pdbx_strand_id
1 'polypeptide(L)'
;MPKAKASAQKALEIDQDLPEAHASLGCIKSVYDWDWAGAEEQFRLGIELNPNYAIAHHWYAINYLTPQARFQEAIEEIQKALDLDPISLVINTTVGLVHYFSR
;
A
#
# COMPACT_ATOMS: atom_id res chain seq x y z
N MET A 1 -0.80 10.96 -11.38
CA MET A 1 0.42 10.43 -11.98
C MET A 1 0.01 9.69 -13.25
N PRO A 2 -0.25 10.41 -14.37
CA PRO A 2 -0.95 9.82 -15.51
C PRO A 2 -0.21 8.64 -16.15
N LYS A 3 1.12 8.74 -16.30
CA LYS A 3 1.95 7.66 -16.87
C LYS A 3 1.98 6.42 -15.97
N ALA A 4 2.14 6.59 -14.66
CA ALA A 4 2.15 5.48 -13.70
C ALA A 4 0.81 4.73 -13.69
N LYS A 5 -0.30 5.47 -13.72
CA LYS A 5 -1.65 4.90 -13.80
C LYS A 5 -1.85 4.09 -15.08
N ALA A 6 -1.44 4.63 -16.22
CA ALA A 6 -1.54 3.93 -17.50
C ALA A 6 -0.68 2.65 -17.52
N SER A 7 0.53 2.68 -16.96
CA SER A 7 1.38 1.49 -16.86
C SER A 7 0.79 0.41 -15.95
N ALA A 8 0.29 0.79 -14.78
CA ALA A 8 -0.35 -0.16 -13.86
C ALA A 8 -1.63 -0.77 -14.45
N GLN A 9 -2.45 0.04 -15.14
CA GLN A 9 -3.64 -0.46 -15.85
C GLN A 9 -3.27 -1.43 -16.96
N LYS A 10 -2.22 -1.12 -17.74
CA LYS A 10 -1.72 -2.02 -18.80
C LYS A 10 -1.18 -3.32 -18.25
N ALA A 11 -0.58 -3.32 -17.06
CA ALA A 11 -0.18 -4.55 -16.38
C ALA A 11 -1.41 -5.42 -16.08
N LEU A 12 -2.49 -4.83 -15.58
CA LEU A 12 -3.76 -5.54 -15.32
C LEU A 12 -4.48 -6.00 -16.60
N GLU A 13 -4.29 -5.34 -17.73
CA GLU A 13 -4.78 -5.83 -19.03
C GLU A 13 -4.07 -7.12 -19.48
N ILE A 14 -2.83 -7.33 -19.04
CA ILE A 14 -2.03 -8.52 -19.35
C ILE A 14 -2.32 -9.63 -18.34
N ASP A 15 -2.33 -9.27 -17.06
CA ASP A 15 -2.60 -10.17 -15.95
C ASP A 15 -3.32 -9.41 -14.83
N GLN A 16 -4.60 -9.73 -14.68
CA GLN A 16 -5.50 -9.09 -13.72
C GLN A 16 -5.17 -9.44 -12.26
N ASP A 17 -4.39 -10.49 -12.02
CA ASP A 17 -4.13 -11.03 -10.68
C ASP A 17 -2.74 -10.59 -10.16
N LEU A 18 -2.15 -9.53 -10.75
CA LEU A 18 -0.86 -8.98 -10.34
C LEU A 18 -0.95 -8.10 -9.07
N PRO A 19 -0.42 -8.56 -7.92
CA PRO A 19 -0.49 -7.81 -6.67
C PRO A 19 0.29 -6.48 -6.74
N GLU A 20 1.38 -6.41 -7.52
CA GLU A 20 2.19 -5.20 -7.71
C GLU A 20 1.43 -4.10 -8.44
N ALA A 21 0.61 -4.48 -9.42
CA ALA A 21 -0.20 -3.54 -10.19
C ALA A 21 -1.33 -2.97 -9.32
N HIS A 22 -2.01 -3.83 -8.55
CA HIS A 22 -3.01 -3.42 -7.58
C HIS A 22 -2.43 -2.50 -6.48
N ALA A 23 -1.30 -2.84 -5.86
CA ALA A 23 -0.64 -1.98 -4.88
C ALA A 23 -0.23 -0.62 -5.47
N SER A 24 0.25 -0.60 -6.72
CA SER A 24 0.60 0.63 -7.43
C SER A 24 -0.63 1.51 -7.70
N LEU A 25 -1.75 0.91 -8.12
CA LEU A 25 -3.02 1.64 -8.29
C LEU A 25 -3.56 2.16 -6.96
N GLY A 26 -3.47 1.37 -5.88
CA GLY A 26 -3.83 1.82 -4.53
C GLY A 26 -3.06 3.08 -4.13
N CYS A 27 -1.74 3.07 -4.33
CA CYS A 27 -0.88 4.23 -4.08
C CYS A 27 -1.28 5.43 -4.95
N ILE A 28 -1.44 5.25 -6.26
CA ILE A 28 -1.82 6.36 -7.17
C ILE A 28 -3.17 6.96 -6.76
N LYS A 29 -4.14 6.11 -6.43
CA LYS A 29 -5.47 6.54 -6.02
C LYS A 29 -5.45 7.31 -4.71
N SER A 30 -4.63 6.90 -3.74
CA SER A 30 -4.52 7.61 -2.45
C SER A 30 -3.69 8.89 -2.55
N VAL A 31 -2.53 8.87 -3.21
CA VAL A 31 -1.59 10.01 -3.19
C VAL A 31 -1.81 11.05 -4.28
N TYR A 32 -2.52 10.70 -5.35
CA TYR A 32 -2.68 11.60 -6.50
C TYR A 32 -4.15 11.82 -6.90
N ASP A 33 -4.94 10.76 -7.03
CA ASP A 33 -6.34 10.91 -7.45
C ASP A 33 -7.28 11.30 -6.29
N TRP A 34 -6.83 11.13 -5.03
CA TRP A 34 -7.63 11.32 -3.81
C TRP A 34 -8.91 10.47 -3.79
N ASP A 35 -8.88 9.34 -4.50
CA ASP A 35 -9.94 8.33 -4.56
C ASP A 35 -9.72 7.31 -3.44
N TRP A 36 -10.13 7.67 -2.23
CA TRP A 36 -9.91 6.85 -1.04
C TRP A 36 -10.59 5.48 -1.13
N ALA A 37 -11.84 5.43 -1.59
CA ALA A 37 -12.58 4.18 -1.72
C ALA A 37 -11.90 3.22 -2.71
N GLY A 38 -11.52 3.74 -3.89
CA GLY A 38 -10.78 2.93 -4.86
C GLY A 38 -9.38 2.57 -4.37
N ALA A 39 -8.72 3.41 -3.56
CA ALA A 39 -7.40 3.09 -3.03
C ALA A 39 -7.45 1.88 -2.11
N GLU A 40 -8.40 1.85 -1.17
CA GLU A 40 -8.58 0.73 -0.25
C GLU A 40 -8.87 -0.58 -0.97
N GLU A 41 -9.77 -0.55 -1.94
CA GLU A 41 -10.10 -1.71 -2.76
C GLU A 41 -8.84 -2.28 -3.43
N GLN A 42 -8.04 -1.44 -4.07
CA GLN A 42 -6.84 -1.88 -4.78
C GLN A 42 -5.75 -2.38 -3.82
N PHE A 43 -5.55 -1.75 -2.67
CA PHE A 43 -4.62 -2.27 -1.67
C PHE A 43 -5.07 -3.64 -1.13
N ARG A 44 -6.36 -3.80 -0.82
CA ARG A 44 -6.91 -5.07 -0.33
C ARG A 44 -6.80 -6.19 -1.35
N LEU A 45 -7.12 -5.92 -2.63
CA LEU A 45 -6.95 -6.89 -3.71
C LEU A 45 -5.48 -7.31 -3.85
N GLY A 46 -4.55 -6.35 -3.84
CA GLY A 46 -3.12 -6.67 -3.92
C GLY A 46 -2.64 -7.54 -2.75
N ILE A 47 -3.12 -7.29 -1.54
CA ILE A 47 -2.81 -8.09 -0.35
C ILE A 47 -3.48 -9.47 -0.41
N GLU A 48 -4.71 -9.57 -0.91
CA GLU A 48 -5.42 -10.85 -1.05
C GLU A 48 -4.73 -11.77 -2.07
N LEU A 49 -4.29 -11.20 -3.21
CA LEU A 49 -3.56 -11.91 -4.25
C LEU A 49 -2.18 -12.38 -3.78
N ASN A 50 -1.48 -11.58 -2.96
CA ASN A 50 -0.24 -11.98 -2.33
C ASN A 50 -0.09 -11.40 -0.91
N PRO A 51 -0.47 -12.18 0.12
CA PRO A 51 -0.35 -11.76 1.51
C PRO A 51 1.10 -11.60 2.01
N ASN A 52 2.10 -12.03 1.22
CA ASN A 52 3.51 -11.89 1.55
C ASN A 52 4.17 -10.74 0.79
N TYR A 53 3.39 -9.92 0.06
CA TYR A 53 3.93 -8.77 -0.66
C TYR A 53 4.14 -7.58 0.29
N ALA A 54 5.33 -7.50 0.89
CA ALA A 54 5.68 -6.50 1.90
C ALA A 54 5.37 -5.05 1.47
N ILE A 55 5.54 -4.72 0.19
CA ILE A 55 5.29 -3.37 -0.34
C ILE A 55 3.81 -3.00 -0.33
N ALA A 56 2.89 -3.96 -0.58
CA ALA A 56 1.46 -3.68 -0.48
C ALA A 56 1.06 -3.32 0.95
N HIS A 57 1.51 -4.11 1.93
CA HIS A 57 1.31 -3.83 3.36
C HIS A 57 1.90 -2.47 3.77
N HIS A 58 3.15 -2.21 3.37
CA HIS A 58 3.85 -0.96 3.65
C HIS A 58 3.08 0.25 3.10
N TRP A 59 2.73 0.24 1.81
CA TRP A 59 2.05 1.36 1.17
C TRP A 59 0.62 1.52 1.67
N TYR A 60 -0.09 0.43 1.99
CA TYR A 60 -1.42 0.50 2.56
C TYR A 60 -1.40 1.20 3.92
N ALA A 61 -0.44 0.86 4.78
CA ALA A 61 -0.26 1.49 6.09
C ALA A 61 -0.03 3.01 5.99
N ILE A 62 0.95 3.44 5.19
CA ILE A 62 1.38 4.85 5.18
C ILE A 62 0.60 5.73 4.22
N ASN A 63 0.17 5.22 3.06
CA ASN A 63 -0.50 6.04 2.04
C ASN A 63 -2.03 6.01 2.17
N TYR A 64 -2.61 5.07 2.91
CA TYR A 64 -4.06 4.98 3.08
C TYR A 64 -4.50 5.03 4.55
N LEU A 65 -4.08 4.07 5.37
CA LEU A 65 -4.60 3.93 6.74
C LEU A 65 -4.20 5.10 7.64
N THR A 66 -2.93 5.52 7.57
CA THR A 66 -2.41 6.64 8.37
C THR A 66 -3.12 7.97 8.03
N PRO A 67 -3.27 8.38 6.75
CA PRO A 67 -4.05 9.58 6.39
C PRO A 67 -5.52 9.53 6.81
N GLN A 68 -6.11 8.34 6.90
CA GLN A 68 -7.49 8.13 7.35
C GLN A 68 -7.63 8.01 8.87
N ALA A 69 -6.55 8.25 9.63
CA ALA A 69 -6.49 8.09 11.08
C ALA A 69 -6.86 6.68 11.59
N ARG A 70 -6.77 5.65 10.73
CA ARG A 70 -6.96 4.24 11.05
C ARG A 70 -5.67 3.65 11.61
N PHE A 71 -5.19 4.24 12.70
CA PHE A 71 -3.83 4.01 13.20
C PHE A 71 -3.57 2.59 13.65
N GLN A 72 -4.54 1.94 14.31
CA GLN A 72 -4.36 0.55 14.77
C GLN A 72 -4.11 -0.40 13.59
N GLU A 73 -4.92 -0.28 12.54
CA GLU A 73 -4.74 -1.06 11.31
C GLU A 73 -3.42 -0.68 10.61
N ALA A 74 -3.04 0.60 10.59
CA ALA A 74 -1.78 1.04 10.01
C ALA A 74 -0.57 0.39 10.71
N ILE A 75 -0.61 0.28 12.05
CA ILE A 75 0.44 -0.37 12.85
C ILE A 75 0.51 -1.87 12.52
N GLU A 76 -0.64 -2.54 12.42
CA GLU A 76 -0.70 -3.97 12.07
C GLU A 76 -0.11 -4.24 10.68
N GLU A 77 -0.46 -3.43 9.70
CA GLU A 77 -0.01 -3.59 8.32
C GLU A 77 1.48 -3.24 8.18
N ILE A 78 1.98 -2.18 8.83
CA ILE A 78 3.41 -1.87 8.75
C ILE A 78 4.27 -2.90 9.51
N GLN A 79 3.74 -3.51 10.58
CA GLN A 79 4.43 -4.59 11.27
C GLN A 79 4.52 -5.84 10.39
N LYS A 80 3.45 -6.22 9.68
CA LYS A 80 3.51 -7.31 8.68
C LYS A 80 4.56 -7.03 7.60
N ALA A 81 4.61 -5.80 7.09
CA ALA A 81 5.63 -5.41 6.12
C ALA A 81 7.05 -5.56 6.67
N LEU A 82 7.27 -5.20 7.94
CA LEU A 82 8.56 -5.37 8.62
C LEU A 82 8.91 -6.85 8.83
N ASP A 83 7.95 -7.68 9.20
CA ASP A 83 8.17 -9.12 9.40
C ASP A 83 8.53 -9.83 8.07
N LEU A 84 7.95 -9.37 6.95
CA LEU A 84 8.23 -9.88 5.61
C LEU A 84 9.58 -9.41 5.05
N ASP A 85 10.01 -8.18 5.36
CA ASP A 85 11.30 -7.62 4.93
C ASP A 85 11.98 -6.81 6.05
N PRO A 86 12.63 -7.49 7.01
CA PRO A 86 13.13 -6.86 8.23
C PRO A 86 14.34 -5.95 8.02
N ILE A 87 15.07 -6.12 6.92
CA ILE A 87 16.27 -5.33 6.61
C ILE A 87 15.96 -4.12 5.72
N SER A 88 14.70 -3.96 5.31
CA SER A 88 14.27 -2.82 4.52
C SER A 88 14.35 -1.52 5.30
N LEU A 89 15.31 -0.68 4.93
CA LEU A 89 15.51 0.64 5.54
C LEU A 89 14.26 1.52 5.41
N VAL A 90 13.56 1.43 4.27
CA VAL A 90 12.36 2.25 4.04
C VAL A 90 11.20 1.80 4.93
N ILE A 91 10.98 0.48 5.08
CA ILE A 91 9.93 -0.04 5.95
C ILE A 91 10.22 0.31 7.42
N ASN A 92 11.47 0.12 7.88
CA ASN A 92 11.88 0.52 9.23
C ASN A 92 11.65 2.02 9.50
N THR A 93 11.95 2.87 8.52
CA THR A 93 11.66 4.32 8.62
C THR A 93 10.17 4.58 8.74
N THR A 94 9.36 3.90 7.92
CA THR A 94 7.90 4.05 7.92
C THR A 94 7.25 3.54 9.20
N VAL A 95 7.76 2.49 9.85
CA VAL A 95 7.32 2.07 11.19
C VAL A 95 7.40 3.24 12.17
N GLY A 96 8.54 3.94 12.19
CA GLY A 96 8.73 5.14 13.00
C GLY A 96 7.73 6.25 12.67
N LEU A 97 7.45 6.48 11.39
CA LEU A 97 6.47 7.47 10.94
C LEU A 97 5.04 7.12 11.36
N VAL A 98 4.61 5.88 11.15
CA VAL A 98 3.27 5.40 11.56
C VAL A 98 3.10 5.59 13.06
N HIS A 99 4.09 5.21 13.88
CA HIS A 99 4.05 5.43 15.33
C HIS A 99 4.11 6.90 15.75
N TYR A 100 4.73 7.76 14.95
CA TYR A 100 4.75 9.20 15.22
C TYR A 100 3.36 9.81 14.99
N PHE A 101 2.68 9.44 13.90
CA PHE A 101 1.34 9.94 13.58
C PHE A 101 0.24 9.37 14.47
N SER A 102 0.46 8.20 15.08
CA SER A 102 -0.50 7.56 15.98
C SER A 102 -0.46 8.05 17.44
N ARG A 103 0.29 9.12 17.74
CA ARG A 103 0.42 9.72 19.08
C ARG A 103 -0.59 10.83 19.30
#